data_AF-A0A3D3UU03-F1
#
_entry.id   AF-A0A3D3UU03-F1
#
_cell.length_a   1.000
_cell.length_b   1.000
_cell.length_c   1.000
_cell.angle_alpha   90.00
_cell.angle_beta   90.00
_cell.angle_gamma   90.00
#
_symmetry.space_group_name_H-M   'P 1'
#
loop_
_entity.id
_entity.type
_entity.pdbx_description
1 polymer ?
#
loop_
_entity_poly.entity_id
_entity_poly.type
_entity_poly.pdbx_seq_one_letter_code
_entity_poly.pdbx_strand_id
1 'polypeptide(L)'
;NNLSRARTVEDIIVTEDNGRDQYLGTKVGEKVFSTDVDTLIPLRAALGYEMMRSLIEQQKTLLVSNATEALYLNWFSTRLREKGRAGLDPAWKIVPCGGGEKIGAFLGLFGVNKGKVVALIDVIGRHEELRDSELVRGCDILTMDKYVEDGAQGGIEELIGRPTYFRLVNLCYKLPRKTRLRPMKPGVIEDVAGQPKHLVHEVEEHFAACGPEAGTFDRYRPVEFMAENTRKCEKKLPELSSALDRFEKLFEDINACS
;
A
#
# COMPACT_ATOMS: atom_id res chain seq x y z
N ASN A 1 25.99 -0.55 -10.41
CA ASN A 1 26.59 0.76 -10.71
C ASN A 1 27.95 0.79 -10.02
N ASN A 2 28.92 1.62 -10.44
CA ASN A 2 30.25 1.63 -9.79
C ASN A 2 30.43 2.89 -8.93
N LEU A 3 29.87 2.86 -7.71
CA LEU A 3 29.94 3.98 -6.74
C LEU A 3 31.37 4.45 -6.45
N SER A 4 32.38 3.60 -6.67
CA SER A 4 33.81 3.97 -6.53
C SER A 4 34.26 5.06 -7.51
N ARG A 5 33.50 5.30 -8.59
CA ARG A 5 33.79 6.34 -9.58
C ARG A 5 32.98 7.62 -9.35
N ALA A 6 32.14 7.67 -8.31
CA ALA A 6 31.42 8.88 -7.96
C ALA A 6 32.40 9.99 -7.54
N ARG A 7 32.05 11.23 -7.87
CA ARG A 7 32.74 12.44 -7.43
C ARG A 7 31.69 13.35 -6.80
N THR A 8 32.05 13.97 -5.69
CA THR A 8 31.20 14.93 -4.99
C THR A 8 31.54 16.34 -5.44
N VAL A 9 30.54 17.22 -5.49
CA VAL A 9 30.71 18.63 -5.82
C VAL A 9 30.05 19.43 -4.71
N GLU A 10 30.84 20.21 -3.97
CA GLU A 10 30.38 20.94 -2.80
C GLU A 10 30.93 22.37 -2.78
N ASP A 11 30.13 23.30 -2.30
CA ASP A 11 30.55 24.69 -2.06
C ASP A 11 31.12 24.79 -0.64
N ILE A 12 32.42 25.09 -0.54
CA ILE A 12 33.08 25.13 0.76
C ILE A 12 33.04 26.55 1.32
N ILE A 13 32.48 26.68 2.52
CA ILE A 13 32.54 27.89 3.33
C ILE A 13 33.36 27.57 4.58
N VAL A 14 34.37 28.39 4.87
CA VAL A 14 35.16 28.27 6.10
C VAL A 14 34.93 29.51 6.94
N THR A 15 34.50 29.31 8.18
CA THR A 15 34.39 30.39 9.16
C THR A 15 35.76 30.64 9.76
N GLU A 16 36.31 31.84 9.54
CA GLU A 16 37.57 32.26 10.15
C GLU A 16 37.40 32.52 11.66
N ASP A 17 38.50 32.52 12.43
CA ASP A 17 38.50 32.74 13.89
C ASP A 17 37.86 34.08 14.32
N ASN A 18 37.69 35.01 13.37
CA ASN A 18 37.00 36.30 13.55
C ASN A 18 35.47 36.23 13.37
N GLY A 19 34.92 35.04 13.11
CA GLY A 19 33.49 34.78 12.89
C GLY A 19 32.98 35.16 11.50
N ARG A 20 33.87 35.46 10.53
CA ARG A 20 33.48 35.73 9.14
C ARG A 20 33.54 34.46 8.31
N ASP A 21 32.47 34.22 7.56
CA ASP A 21 32.39 33.16 6.58
C ASP A 21 33.13 33.55 5.30
N GLN A 22 34.13 32.76 4.92
CA GLN A 22 34.85 32.88 3.66
C GLN A 22 34.40 31.79 2.70
N TYR A 23 33.83 32.19 1.57
CA TYR A 23 33.47 31.29 0.48
C TYR A 23 34.72 30.90 -0.34
N LEU A 24 35.09 29.63 -0.31
CA LEU A 24 36.28 29.08 -0.98
C LEU A 24 36.00 28.53 -2.38
N GLY A 25 34.76 28.68 -2.86
CA GLY A 25 34.30 28.21 -4.17
C GLY A 25 33.87 26.74 -4.18
N THR A 26 33.34 26.32 -5.33
CA THR A 26 32.95 24.93 -5.59
C THR A 26 34.18 24.03 -5.71
N LYS A 27 34.22 22.95 -4.96
CA LYS A 27 35.28 21.94 -4.99
C LYS A 27 34.73 20.59 -5.45
N VAL A 28 35.54 19.86 -6.21
CA VAL A 28 35.23 18.49 -6.63
C VAL A 28 36.09 17.53 -5.80
N GLY A 29 35.44 16.67 -5.02
CA GLY A 29 36.09 15.72 -4.12
C GLY A 29 35.98 14.27 -4.61
N GLU A 30 37.02 13.46 -4.35
CA GLU A 30 36.97 12.01 -4.55
C GLU A 30 36.49 11.25 -3.28
N LYS A 31 36.38 11.96 -2.15
CA LYS A 31 35.91 11.38 -0.90
C LYS A 31 34.39 11.21 -0.97
N VAL A 32 33.97 9.96 -1.19
CA VAL A 32 32.57 9.52 -1.16
C VAL A 32 31.89 9.84 0.18
N PHE A 33 32.67 9.98 1.25
CA PHE A 33 32.22 10.47 2.56
C PHE A 33 32.60 11.94 2.73
N SER A 34 31.92 12.83 1.99
CA SER A 34 31.87 14.26 2.32
C SER A 34 31.05 14.43 3.61
N THR A 35 31.41 15.43 4.43
CA THR A 35 30.69 15.82 5.65
C THR A 35 29.45 16.67 5.37
N ASP A 36 29.27 17.15 4.13
CA ASP A 36 28.10 17.94 3.75
C ASP A 36 26.90 17.03 3.45
N VAL A 37 25.78 17.33 4.10
CA VAL A 37 24.55 16.54 4.05
C VAL A 37 23.96 16.54 2.64
N ASP A 38 24.02 17.67 1.93
CA ASP A 38 23.43 17.81 0.60
C ASP A 38 24.21 17.02 -0.45
N THR A 39 25.52 16.97 -0.28
CA THR A 39 26.46 16.19 -1.12
C THR A 39 26.30 14.67 -0.94
N LEU A 40 25.80 14.20 0.20
CA LEU A 40 25.56 12.77 0.45
C LEU A 40 24.21 12.27 -0.08
N ILE A 41 23.25 13.15 -0.41
CA ILE A 41 21.91 12.75 -0.86
C ILE A 41 21.97 11.88 -2.13
N PRO A 42 22.71 12.24 -3.20
CA PRO A 42 22.80 11.41 -4.40
C PRO A 42 23.43 10.04 -4.14
N LEU A 43 24.40 9.96 -3.23
CA LEU A 43 25.06 8.71 -2.84
C LEU A 43 24.12 7.81 -2.02
N ARG A 44 23.36 8.39 -1.08
CA ARG A 44 22.32 7.68 -0.33
C ARG A 44 21.22 7.17 -1.25
N ALA A 45 20.82 7.96 -2.25
CA ALA A 45 19.85 7.55 -3.26
C ALA A 45 20.40 6.41 -4.14
N ALA A 46 21.65 6.49 -4.60
CA ALA A 46 22.28 5.44 -5.39
C ALA A 46 22.44 4.13 -4.59
N LEU A 47 22.84 4.21 -3.32
CA LEU A 47 22.92 3.04 -2.43
C LEU A 47 21.54 2.45 -2.16
N GLY A 48 20.55 3.28 -1.84
CA GLY A 48 19.16 2.85 -1.65
C GLY A 48 18.60 2.17 -2.90
N TYR A 49 18.90 2.73 -4.08
CA TYR A 49 18.54 2.13 -5.37
C TYR A 49 19.19 0.76 -5.57
N GLU A 50 20.49 0.61 -5.33
CA GLU A 50 21.18 -0.68 -5.47
C GLU A 50 20.65 -1.73 -4.47
N MET A 51 20.38 -1.33 -3.23
CA MET A 51 19.81 -2.20 -2.21
C MET A 51 18.40 -2.69 -2.59
N MET A 52 17.51 -1.78 -2.99
CA MET A 52 16.15 -2.14 -3.41
C MET A 52 16.15 -2.96 -4.69
N ARG A 53 16.96 -2.58 -5.68
CA ARG A 53 17.09 -3.31 -6.94
C ARG A 53 17.51 -4.76 -6.70
N SER A 54 18.51 -5.00 -5.86
CA SER A 54 18.95 -6.35 -5.49
C SER A 54 17.82 -7.17 -4.85
N LEU A 55 17.05 -6.56 -3.95
CA LEU A 55 15.91 -7.22 -3.29
C LEU A 55 14.81 -7.60 -4.27
N ILE A 56 14.44 -6.70 -5.18
CA ILE A 56 13.37 -6.88 -6.17
C ILE A 56 13.79 -7.85 -7.28
N GLU A 57 15.07 -7.84 -7.68
CA GLU A 57 15.59 -8.79 -8.68
C GLU A 57 15.59 -10.24 -8.18
N GLN A 58 15.70 -10.46 -6.87
CA GLN A 58 15.80 -11.80 -6.28
C GLN A 58 14.45 -12.42 -5.93
N GLN A 59 13.40 -11.62 -5.73
CA GLN A 59 12.12 -12.11 -5.19
C GLN A 59 10.93 -11.56 -5.97
N LYS A 60 9.89 -12.40 -6.12
CA LYS A 60 8.62 -11.91 -6.63
C LYS A 60 8.04 -10.90 -5.64
N THR A 61 7.62 -9.74 -6.11
CA THR A 61 7.25 -8.58 -5.29
C THR A 61 5.84 -8.12 -5.66
N LEU A 62 4.95 -8.08 -4.68
CA LEU A 62 3.60 -7.54 -4.78
C LEU A 62 3.58 -6.16 -4.11
N LEU A 63 3.44 -5.11 -4.91
CA LEU A 63 3.32 -3.74 -4.43
C LEU A 63 1.88 -3.44 -4.03
N VAL A 64 1.71 -2.83 -2.87
CA VAL A 64 0.42 -2.39 -2.33
C VAL A 64 0.52 -0.96 -1.82
N SER A 65 -0.59 -0.25 -1.76
CA SER A 65 -0.59 1.18 -1.42
C SER A 65 -0.18 1.40 0.03
N ASN A 66 -0.63 0.57 0.96
CA ASN A 66 -0.39 0.80 2.40
C ASN A 66 -0.20 -0.50 3.20
N ALA A 67 0.26 -0.36 4.44
CA ALA A 67 0.50 -1.49 5.33
C ALA A 67 -0.78 -2.24 5.72
N THR A 68 -1.93 -1.56 5.79
CA THR A 68 -3.22 -2.18 6.09
C THR A 68 -3.59 -3.20 5.02
N GLU A 69 -3.37 -2.88 3.74
CA GLU A 69 -3.58 -3.81 2.65
C GLU A 69 -2.72 -5.07 2.77
N ALA A 70 -1.43 -4.88 3.09
CA ALA A 70 -0.52 -6.00 3.31
C ALA A 70 -0.98 -6.93 4.44
N LEU A 71 -1.51 -6.37 5.53
CA LEU A 71 -2.02 -7.17 6.64
C LEU A 71 -3.27 -7.96 6.27
N TYR A 72 -4.22 -7.34 5.54
CA TYR A 72 -5.40 -8.06 5.07
C TYR A 72 -5.01 -9.18 4.12
N LEU A 73 -4.17 -8.92 3.11
CA LEU A 73 -3.69 -9.94 2.17
C LEU A 73 -3.02 -11.11 2.89
N ASN A 74 -2.16 -10.84 3.87
CA ASN A 74 -1.51 -11.88 4.67
C ASN A 74 -2.52 -12.69 5.48
N TRP A 75 -3.52 -12.04 6.10
CA TRP A 75 -4.55 -12.73 6.86
C TRP A 75 -5.39 -13.64 5.97
N PHE A 76 -5.92 -13.13 4.85
CA PHE A 76 -6.74 -13.91 3.92
C PHE A 76 -5.95 -15.04 3.27
N SER A 77 -4.71 -14.79 2.86
CA SER A 77 -3.81 -15.83 2.32
C SER A 77 -3.59 -16.96 3.33
N THR A 78 -3.33 -16.61 4.60
CA THR A 78 -3.17 -17.62 5.67
C THR A 78 -4.45 -18.42 5.88
N ARG A 79 -5.62 -17.77 5.91
CA ARG A 79 -6.91 -18.45 6.09
C ARG A 79 -7.24 -19.38 4.93
N LEU A 80 -6.94 -18.99 3.70
CA LEU A 80 -7.13 -19.84 2.52
C LEU A 80 -6.25 -21.07 2.57
N ARG A 81 -4.94 -20.91 2.86
CA ARG A 81 -4.01 -22.04 3.00
C ARG A 81 -4.42 -23.01 4.10
N GLU A 82 -4.87 -22.51 5.25
CA GLU A 82 -5.39 -23.35 6.35
C GLU A 82 -6.64 -24.17 5.95
N LYS A 83 -7.41 -23.68 4.98
CA LYS A 83 -8.59 -24.36 4.42
C LYS A 83 -8.26 -25.23 3.21
N GLY A 84 -6.98 -25.38 2.83
CA GLY A 84 -6.55 -26.12 1.64
C GLY A 84 -6.89 -25.43 0.32
N ARG A 85 -7.15 -24.12 0.35
CA ARG A 85 -7.50 -23.26 -0.78
C ARG A 85 -6.28 -22.47 -1.28
N ALA A 86 -6.37 -21.89 -2.48
CA ALA A 86 -5.27 -21.12 -3.05
C ALA A 86 -5.09 -19.79 -2.31
N GLY A 87 -3.97 -19.66 -1.59
CA GLY A 87 -3.50 -18.39 -1.03
C GLY A 87 -2.39 -17.79 -1.91
N LEU A 88 -1.93 -16.58 -1.56
CA LEU A 88 -0.75 -15.97 -2.19
C LEU A 88 0.44 -16.96 -2.18
N ASP A 89 1.17 -17.13 -3.27
CA ASP A 89 2.35 -17.99 -3.27
C ASP A 89 3.42 -17.43 -2.29
N PRO A 90 4.02 -18.24 -1.38
CA PRO A 90 5.08 -17.81 -0.48
C PRO A 90 6.31 -17.14 -1.13
N ALA A 91 6.50 -17.34 -2.45
CA ALA A 91 7.51 -16.67 -3.25
C ALA A 91 7.25 -15.16 -3.41
N TRP A 92 5.99 -14.71 -3.31
CA TRP A 92 5.64 -13.30 -3.34
C TRP A 92 5.90 -12.61 -2.00
N LYS A 93 6.58 -11.47 -2.05
CA LYS A 93 6.71 -10.54 -0.92
C LYS A 93 5.82 -9.33 -1.11
N ILE A 94 5.00 -9.05 -0.12
CA ILE A 94 4.15 -7.86 -0.11
C ILE A 94 4.97 -6.67 0.37
N VAL A 95 5.01 -5.60 -0.42
CA VAL A 95 5.75 -4.36 -0.11
C VAL A 95 4.78 -3.18 -0.11
N PRO A 96 4.51 -2.57 1.06
CA PRO A 96 3.69 -1.38 1.13
C PRO A 96 4.47 -0.14 0.69
N CYS A 97 3.94 0.62 -0.26
CA CYS A 97 4.60 1.81 -0.84
C CYS A 97 4.29 3.11 -0.09
N GLY A 98 3.28 3.13 0.79
CA GLY A 98 2.90 4.30 1.59
C GLY A 98 2.10 5.35 0.81
N GLY A 99 1.32 4.93 -0.18
CA GLY A 99 0.48 5.73 -1.07
C GLY A 99 0.43 5.16 -2.49
N GLY A 100 -0.70 5.30 -3.18
CA GLY A 100 -0.86 4.84 -4.58
C GLY A 100 0.04 5.61 -5.55
N GLU A 101 0.30 6.89 -5.28
CA GLU A 101 1.21 7.74 -6.04
C GLU A 101 2.65 7.22 -6.03
N LYS A 102 3.07 6.58 -4.92
CA LYS A 102 4.42 6.03 -4.76
C LYS A 102 4.61 4.71 -5.48
N ILE A 103 3.53 3.99 -5.79
CA ILE A 103 3.60 2.78 -6.62
C ILE A 103 4.12 3.15 -8.02
N GLY A 104 3.60 4.23 -8.62
CA GLY A 104 4.08 4.72 -9.91
C GLY A 104 5.56 5.10 -9.89
N ALA A 105 6.01 5.81 -8.85
CA ALA A 105 7.43 6.14 -8.67
C ALA A 105 8.31 4.89 -8.50
N PHE A 106 7.83 3.89 -7.76
CA PHE A 106 8.52 2.62 -7.58
C PHE A 106 8.67 1.86 -8.90
N LEU A 107 7.58 1.76 -9.67
CA LEU A 107 7.58 1.13 -10.99
C LEU A 107 8.54 1.85 -11.95
N GLY A 108 8.55 3.19 -11.97
CA GLY A 108 9.47 3.95 -12.81
C GLY A 108 10.95 3.74 -12.47
N LEU A 109 11.28 3.45 -11.21
CA LEU A 109 12.66 3.20 -10.77
C LEU A 109 13.09 1.73 -10.96
N PHE A 110 12.19 0.79 -10.66
CA PHE A 110 12.52 -0.64 -10.52
C PHE A 110 11.82 -1.56 -11.51
N GLY A 111 10.89 -1.06 -12.33
CA GLY A 111 9.99 -1.81 -13.21
C GLY A 111 10.63 -2.45 -14.44
N VAL A 112 11.91 -2.77 -14.37
CA VAL A 112 12.70 -3.29 -15.49
C VAL A 112 12.67 -4.82 -15.61
N ASN A 113 12.01 -5.52 -14.67
CA ASN A 113 11.94 -6.99 -14.63
C ASN A 113 10.53 -7.51 -14.84
N LYS A 114 10.23 -7.82 -16.11
CA LYS A 114 9.05 -8.60 -16.52
C LYS A 114 8.88 -9.82 -15.62
N GLY A 115 7.72 -9.88 -14.96
CA GLY A 115 7.26 -11.08 -14.28
C GLY A 115 7.58 -11.25 -12.79
N LYS A 116 8.45 -10.39 -12.26
CA LYS A 116 8.80 -10.41 -10.83
C LYS A 116 8.07 -9.36 -10.01
N VAL A 117 7.39 -8.40 -10.64
CA VAL A 117 6.75 -7.29 -9.94
C VAL A 117 5.29 -7.19 -10.38
N VAL A 118 4.39 -7.31 -9.42
CA VAL A 118 2.95 -7.06 -9.59
C VAL A 118 2.59 -5.85 -8.75
N ALA A 119 1.88 -4.89 -9.32
CA ALA A 119 1.27 -3.79 -8.58
C ALA A 119 -0.22 -4.05 -8.39
N LEU A 120 -0.68 -4.08 -7.15
CA LEU A 120 -2.10 -4.14 -6.81
C LEU A 120 -2.57 -2.73 -6.41
N ILE A 121 -3.39 -2.12 -7.26
CA ILE A 121 -3.84 -0.73 -7.08
C ILE A 121 -5.35 -0.66 -6.85
N ASP A 122 -5.78 0.35 -6.07
CA ASP A 122 -7.16 0.79 -6.07
C ASP A 122 -7.45 1.60 -7.36
N VAL A 123 -8.72 1.76 -7.72
CA VAL A 123 -9.13 2.51 -8.92
C VAL A 123 -9.22 4.02 -8.65
N ILE A 124 -8.76 4.51 -7.49
CA ILE A 124 -9.03 5.89 -7.11
C ILE A 124 -8.12 6.85 -7.88
N GLY A 125 -8.64 7.37 -8.99
CA GLY A 125 -8.25 8.64 -9.62
C GLY A 125 -6.78 8.79 -10.04
N ARG A 126 -6.52 8.71 -11.35
CA ARG A 126 -5.24 8.99 -12.08
C ARG A 126 -4.27 7.83 -12.28
N HIS A 127 -4.73 6.58 -12.22
CA HIS A 127 -3.89 5.44 -12.60
C HIS A 127 -4.07 4.95 -14.04
N GLU A 128 -5.02 5.51 -14.81
CA GLU A 128 -5.06 5.32 -16.27
C GLU A 128 -3.76 5.82 -16.92
N GLU A 129 -3.26 6.97 -16.47
CA GLU A 129 -1.95 7.51 -16.89
C GLU A 129 -0.79 6.55 -16.54
N LEU A 130 -0.87 5.81 -15.43
CA LEU A 130 0.13 4.80 -15.09
C LEU A 130 0.06 3.60 -16.04
N ARG A 131 -1.15 3.09 -16.36
CA ARG A 131 -1.32 1.97 -17.29
C ARG A 131 -0.73 2.27 -18.67
N ASP A 132 -0.87 3.51 -19.14
CA ASP A 132 -0.39 3.94 -20.46
C ASP A 132 1.05 4.50 -20.45
N SER A 133 1.63 4.72 -19.27
CA SER A 133 3.00 5.24 -19.17
C SER A 133 4.05 4.20 -19.57
N GLU A 134 5.09 4.65 -20.30
CA GLU A 134 6.25 3.81 -20.61
C GLU A 134 6.98 3.31 -19.34
N LEU A 135 6.70 3.92 -18.18
CA LEU A 135 7.25 3.58 -16.86
C LEU A 135 6.79 2.21 -16.32
N VAL A 136 5.71 1.64 -16.87
CA VAL A 136 5.18 0.33 -16.44
C VAL A 136 5.52 -0.78 -17.45
N ARG A 137 6.39 -0.51 -18.43
CA ARG A 137 6.86 -1.53 -19.38
C ARG A 137 7.68 -2.61 -18.68
N GLY A 138 6.98 -3.62 -18.17
CA GLY A 138 7.59 -4.78 -17.56
C GLY A 138 7.04 -5.18 -16.19
N CYS A 139 5.93 -4.61 -15.76
CA CYS A 139 5.25 -5.05 -14.54
C CYS A 139 3.79 -5.37 -14.83
N ASP A 140 3.24 -6.34 -14.14
CA ASP A 140 1.83 -6.67 -14.21
C ASP A 140 1.06 -5.74 -13.25
N ILE A 141 0.07 -5.02 -13.75
CA ILE A 141 -0.84 -4.23 -12.92
C ILE A 141 -2.13 -5.00 -12.75
N LEU A 142 -2.50 -5.26 -11.49
CA LEU A 142 -3.81 -5.76 -11.11
C LEU A 142 -4.58 -4.66 -10.39
N THR A 143 -5.87 -4.59 -10.66
CA THR A 143 -6.76 -3.62 -10.02
C THR A 143 -7.79 -4.35 -9.17
N MET A 144 -8.01 -3.86 -7.95
CA MET A 144 -8.86 -4.53 -6.98
C MET A 144 -10.33 -4.63 -7.42
N ASP A 145 -10.82 -3.64 -8.18
CA ASP A 145 -12.17 -3.57 -8.75
C ASP A 145 -12.56 -4.80 -9.59
N LYS A 146 -11.59 -5.44 -10.27
CA LYS A 146 -11.80 -6.68 -11.03
C LYS A 146 -12.42 -7.80 -10.19
N TYR A 147 -12.17 -7.77 -8.87
CA TYR A 147 -12.57 -8.81 -7.94
C TYR A 147 -13.74 -8.40 -7.05
N VAL A 148 -14.21 -7.16 -7.15
CA VAL A 148 -15.34 -6.64 -6.37
C VAL A 148 -16.64 -6.86 -7.14
N GLU A 149 -17.71 -7.21 -6.43
CA GLU A 149 -19.05 -7.37 -7.00
C GLU A 149 -19.71 -6.01 -7.28
N ASP A 150 -20.70 -6.00 -8.18
CA ASP A 150 -21.49 -4.81 -8.56
C ASP A 150 -20.72 -3.65 -9.23
N GLY A 151 -19.49 -3.88 -9.70
CA GLY A 151 -18.69 -2.83 -10.34
C GLY A 151 -18.31 -1.69 -9.39
N ALA A 152 -18.38 -1.92 -8.08
CA ALA A 152 -17.93 -0.97 -7.09
C ALA A 152 -16.41 -0.76 -7.23
N GLN A 153 -16.02 0.47 -7.51
CA GLN A 153 -14.63 0.88 -7.47
C GLN A 153 -14.19 0.96 -6.01
N GLY A 154 -13.05 0.37 -5.67
CA GLY A 154 -12.65 0.33 -4.26
C GLY A 154 -11.27 -0.26 -4.00
N GLY A 155 -10.84 -0.06 -2.77
CA GLY A 155 -9.64 -0.67 -2.22
C GLY A 155 -9.95 -2.03 -1.60
N ILE A 156 -9.10 -2.43 -0.66
CA ILE A 156 -9.16 -3.77 -0.07
C ILE A 156 -10.42 -3.98 0.80
N GLU A 157 -10.99 -2.91 1.34
CA GLU A 157 -12.22 -2.96 2.13
C GLU A 157 -13.43 -3.38 1.28
N GLU A 158 -13.51 -2.90 0.03
CA GLU A 158 -14.52 -3.33 -0.92
C GLU A 158 -14.34 -4.80 -1.32
N LEU A 159 -13.08 -5.26 -1.43
CA LEU A 159 -12.77 -6.68 -1.66
C LEU A 159 -13.24 -7.57 -0.50
N ILE A 160 -13.09 -7.10 0.74
CA ILE A 160 -13.65 -7.75 1.93
C ILE A 160 -15.19 -7.77 1.88
N GLY A 161 -15.78 -6.70 1.35
CA GLY A 161 -17.22 -6.54 1.17
C GLY A 161 -17.88 -5.86 2.36
N ARG A 162 -18.88 -5.00 2.06
CA ARG A 162 -19.57 -4.15 3.05
C ARG A 162 -20.10 -4.93 4.27
N PRO A 163 -20.84 -6.04 4.13
CA PRO A 163 -21.40 -6.73 5.29
C PRO A 163 -20.32 -7.22 6.24
N THR A 164 -19.27 -7.82 5.68
CA THR A 164 -18.10 -8.33 6.41
C THR A 164 -17.33 -7.19 7.08
N TYR A 165 -16.97 -6.15 6.32
CA TYR A 165 -16.12 -5.06 6.80
C TYR A 165 -16.83 -4.21 7.87
N PHE A 166 -18.08 -3.81 7.66
CA PHE A 166 -18.82 -3.06 8.67
C PHE A 166 -19.06 -3.87 9.93
N ARG A 167 -19.27 -5.18 9.80
CA ARG A 167 -19.34 -6.05 10.97
C ARG A 167 -18.00 -6.10 11.71
N LEU A 168 -16.88 -6.18 11.00
CA LEU A 168 -15.55 -6.17 11.58
C LEU A 168 -15.30 -4.88 12.38
N VAL A 169 -15.59 -3.71 11.80
CA VAL A 169 -15.46 -2.41 12.47
C VAL A 169 -16.35 -2.35 13.72
N ASN A 170 -17.62 -2.75 13.61
CA ASN A 170 -18.54 -2.82 14.76
C ASN A 170 -18.01 -3.71 15.90
N LEU A 171 -17.34 -4.82 15.58
CA LEU A 171 -16.75 -5.73 16.57
C LEU A 171 -15.48 -5.17 17.19
N CYS A 172 -14.62 -4.54 16.38
CA CYS A 172 -13.37 -3.90 16.78
C CYS A 172 -13.63 -2.78 17.79
N TYR A 173 -14.53 -1.85 17.44
CA TYR A 173 -14.85 -0.68 18.26
C TYR A 173 -15.95 -0.92 19.29
N LYS A 174 -16.49 -2.14 19.37
CA LYS A 174 -17.58 -2.52 20.29
C LYS A 174 -18.79 -1.57 20.20
N LEU A 175 -19.14 -1.12 18.99
CA LEU A 175 -20.15 -0.08 18.79
C LEU A 175 -21.53 -0.49 19.38
N PRO A 176 -22.13 0.39 20.22
CA PRO A 176 -23.48 0.21 20.74
C PRO A 176 -24.51 -0.01 19.63
N ARG A 177 -25.58 -0.77 19.91
CA ARG A 177 -26.61 -1.10 18.91
C ARG A 177 -27.16 0.11 18.14
N LYS A 178 -27.29 1.27 18.80
CA LYS A 178 -27.84 2.51 18.22
C LYS A 178 -26.88 3.16 17.21
N THR A 179 -25.57 2.94 17.34
CA THR A 179 -24.51 3.59 16.55
C THR A 179 -23.75 2.58 15.68
N ARG A 180 -24.31 1.39 15.44
CA ARG A 180 -23.69 0.40 14.57
C ARG A 180 -23.78 0.79 13.11
N LEU A 181 -22.68 0.57 12.39
CA LEU A 181 -22.66 0.53 10.94
C LEU A 181 -23.60 -0.56 10.45
N ARG A 182 -24.49 -0.24 9.51
CA ARG A 182 -25.50 -1.19 9.00
C ARG A 182 -24.94 -1.94 7.81
N PRO A 183 -24.90 -3.30 7.83
CA PRO A 183 -24.31 -4.08 6.75
C PRO A 183 -25.11 -4.08 5.45
N MET A 184 -26.41 -3.75 5.49
CA MET A 184 -27.24 -3.60 4.30
C MET A 184 -26.94 -2.28 3.59
N LYS A 185 -26.94 -2.28 2.25
CA LYS A 185 -26.83 -1.07 1.42
C LYS A 185 -27.79 0.02 1.93
N PRO A 186 -27.32 1.16 2.47
CA PRO A 186 -27.96 2.40 2.09
C PRO A 186 -27.86 2.46 0.54
N GLY A 187 -28.89 2.99 -0.14
CA GLY A 187 -28.82 3.19 -1.60
C GLY A 187 -27.48 3.82 -1.99
N VAL A 188 -26.99 3.56 -3.22
CA VAL A 188 -25.69 4.04 -3.71
C VAL A 188 -25.46 5.47 -3.21
N ILE A 189 -24.59 5.61 -2.20
CA ILE A 189 -24.28 6.93 -1.67
C ILE A 189 -23.18 7.42 -2.58
N GLU A 190 -23.56 8.26 -3.52
CA GLU A 190 -22.62 8.95 -4.37
C GLU A 190 -21.97 10.06 -3.54
N ASP A 191 -20.68 10.30 -3.76
CA ASP A 191 -20.00 11.48 -3.27
C ASP A 191 -20.50 12.74 -4.01
N VAL A 192 -19.96 13.90 -3.66
CA VAL A 192 -20.36 15.17 -4.27
C VAL A 192 -20.07 15.20 -5.79
N ALA A 193 -19.20 14.31 -6.27
CA ALA A 193 -18.81 14.16 -7.67
C ALA A 193 -19.58 13.04 -8.41
N GLY A 194 -20.55 12.38 -7.78
CA GLY A 194 -21.31 11.28 -8.39
C GLY A 194 -20.60 9.93 -8.36
N GLN A 195 -19.48 9.79 -7.65
CA GLN A 195 -18.74 8.53 -7.54
C GLN A 195 -19.23 7.70 -6.34
N PRO A 196 -19.26 6.36 -6.41
CA PRO A 196 -19.66 5.53 -5.28
C PRO A 196 -18.72 5.79 -4.09
N LYS A 197 -19.27 6.15 -2.92
CA LYS A 197 -18.46 6.32 -1.71
C LYS A 197 -17.81 5.01 -1.30
N HIS A 198 -16.51 5.07 -1.03
CA HIS A 198 -15.73 3.97 -0.46
C HIS A 198 -16.15 3.66 0.98
N LEU A 199 -16.07 2.38 1.35
CA LEU A 199 -16.45 1.88 2.66
C LEU A 199 -15.65 2.52 3.79
N VAL A 200 -14.37 2.81 3.55
CA VAL A 200 -13.52 3.51 4.54
C VAL A 200 -14.07 4.90 4.82
N HIS A 201 -14.43 5.64 3.78
CA HIS A 201 -14.94 7.00 3.91
C HIS A 201 -16.31 7.02 4.62
N GLU A 202 -17.19 6.07 4.31
CA GLU A 202 -18.46 5.92 5.04
C GLU A 202 -18.24 5.64 6.54
N VAL A 203 -17.21 4.85 6.87
CA VAL A 203 -16.87 4.58 8.27
C VAL A 203 -16.34 5.86 8.93
N GLU A 204 -15.46 6.60 8.27
CA GLU A 204 -14.95 7.89 8.78
C GLU A 204 -16.08 8.89 9.05
N GLU A 205 -16.98 9.08 8.09
CA GLU A 205 -18.15 9.95 8.22
C GLU A 205 -19.06 9.50 9.37
N HIS A 206 -19.27 8.19 9.51
CA HIS A 206 -20.09 7.63 10.58
C HIS A 206 -19.48 7.87 11.96
N PHE A 207 -18.16 7.72 12.11
CA PHE A 207 -17.45 8.02 13.36
C PHE A 207 -17.45 9.52 13.66
N ALA A 208 -17.31 10.38 12.64
CA ALA A 208 -17.45 11.83 12.79
C ALA A 208 -18.86 12.22 13.26
N ALA A 209 -19.90 11.58 12.73
CA ALA A 209 -21.30 11.84 13.11
C ALA A 209 -21.67 11.32 14.52
N CYS A 210 -21.03 10.24 15.00
CA CYS A 210 -21.30 9.68 16.32
C CYS A 210 -20.71 10.51 17.49
N GLY A 211 -19.86 11.50 17.20
CA GLY A 211 -19.21 12.34 18.20
C GLY A 211 -18.09 11.62 18.97
N PRO A 212 -17.46 12.30 19.95
CA PRO A 212 -16.23 11.83 20.59
C PRO A 212 -16.37 10.52 21.39
N GLU A 213 -17.59 10.12 21.75
CA GLU A 213 -17.85 8.86 22.48
C GLU A 213 -17.50 7.61 21.66
N ALA A 214 -17.55 7.68 20.32
CA ALA A 214 -17.14 6.59 19.45
C ALA A 214 -15.61 6.50 19.27
N GLY A 215 -14.87 7.54 19.68
CA GLY A 215 -13.44 7.70 19.43
C GLY A 215 -13.12 8.05 17.97
N THR A 216 -11.84 8.14 17.65
CA THR A 216 -11.36 8.36 16.27
C THR A 216 -11.24 7.02 15.54
N PHE A 217 -11.77 6.98 14.32
CA PHE A 217 -11.57 5.82 13.44
C PHE A 217 -10.10 5.76 12.98
N ASP A 218 -9.54 4.57 13.02
CA ASP A 218 -8.19 4.25 12.58
C ASP A 218 -8.30 3.02 11.69
N ARG A 219 -7.99 3.20 10.41
CA ARG A 219 -8.08 2.17 9.36
C ARG A 219 -7.24 0.93 9.68
N TYR A 220 -6.20 1.05 10.50
CA TYR A 220 -5.32 -0.07 10.88
C TYR A 220 -5.97 -0.99 11.94
N ARG A 221 -6.77 -0.45 12.86
CA ARG A 221 -7.31 -1.23 14.00
C ARG A 221 -8.21 -2.39 13.60
N PRO A 222 -9.09 -2.29 12.58
CA PRO A 222 -9.92 -3.41 12.15
C PRO A 222 -9.10 -4.65 11.73
N VAL A 223 -7.98 -4.48 11.02
CA VAL A 223 -7.16 -5.61 10.57
C VAL A 223 -6.36 -6.23 11.72
N GLU A 224 -5.82 -5.40 12.62
CA GLU A 224 -5.16 -5.86 13.84
C GLU A 224 -6.11 -6.68 14.71
N PHE A 225 -7.32 -6.15 14.96
CA PHE A 225 -8.37 -6.87 15.66
C PHE A 225 -8.73 -8.18 14.97
N MET A 226 -8.81 -8.18 13.63
CA MET A 226 -9.11 -9.38 12.85
C MET A 226 -8.05 -10.46 13.05
N ALA A 227 -6.77 -10.09 13.02
CA ALA A 227 -5.65 -10.99 13.23
C ALA A 227 -5.65 -11.57 14.66
N GLU A 228 -5.76 -10.72 15.68
CA GLU A 228 -5.77 -11.14 17.09
C GLU A 228 -7.00 -11.99 17.45
N ASN A 229 -8.14 -11.73 16.83
CA ASN A 229 -9.43 -12.35 17.17
C ASN A 229 -9.93 -13.30 16.07
N THR A 230 -9.03 -13.96 15.35
CA THR A 230 -9.36 -14.74 14.14
C THR A 230 -10.53 -15.71 14.33
N ARG A 231 -10.52 -16.57 15.36
CA ARG A 231 -11.62 -17.53 15.63
C ARG A 231 -12.98 -16.86 15.87
N LYS A 232 -12.98 -15.66 16.44
CA LYS A 232 -14.21 -14.88 16.69
C LYS A 232 -14.71 -14.26 15.40
N CYS A 233 -13.80 -13.77 14.57
CA CYS A 233 -14.11 -13.21 13.26
C CYS A 233 -14.71 -14.27 12.34
N GLU A 234 -14.11 -15.46 12.25
CA GLU A 234 -14.63 -16.58 11.45
C GLU A 234 -16.07 -16.97 11.81
N LYS A 235 -16.46 -16.83 13.08
CA LYS A 235 -17.81 -17.17 13.55
C LYS A 235 -18.82 -16.03 13.43
N LYS A 236 -18.37 -14.77 13.45
CA LYS A 236 -19.26 -13.59 13.63
C LYS A 236 -19.32 -12.65 12.44
N LEU A 237 -18.41 -12.78 11.47
CA LEU A 237 -18.42 -11.99 10.26
C LEU A 237 -19.38 -12.63 9.24
N PRO A 238 -20.43 -11.91 8.79
CA PRO A 238 -21.28 -12.37 7.71
C PRO A 238 -20.48 -12.41 6.41
N GLU A 239 -20.87 -13.27 5.47
CA GLU A 239 -20.32 -13.31 4.10
C GLU A 239 -18.79 -13.43 3.99
N LEU A 240 -18.14 -13.91 5.06
CA LEU A 240 -16.69 -14.12 5.06
C LEU A 240 -16.27 -15.18 4.02
N SER A 241 -17.12 -16.17 3.73
CA SER A 241 -16.87 -17.13 2.65
C SER A 241 -16.79 -16.43 1.29
N SER A 242 -17.71 -15.52 0.99
CA SER A 242 -17.69 -14.76 -0.27
C SER A 242 -16.47 -13.86 -0.36
N ALA A 243 -16.04 -13.26 0.76
CA ALA A 243 -14.78 -12.53 0.82
C ALA A 243 -13.58 -13.45 0.51
N LEU A 244 -13.50 -14.63 1.13
CA LEU A 244 -12.47 -15.62 0.84
C LEU A 244 -12.44 -16.01 -0.64
N ASP A 245 -13.59 -16.16 -1.29
CA ASP A 245 -13.70 -16.50 -2.71
C ASP A 245 -13.14 -15.38 -3.61
N ARG A 246 -13.35 -14.11 -3.26
CA ARG A 246 -12.77 -12.97 -3.99
C ARG A 246 -11.25 -12.90 -3.80
N PHE A 247 -10.77 -13.11 -2.58
CA PHE A 247 -9.33 -13.14 -2.29
C PHE A 247 -8.63 -14.34 -2.96
N GLU A 248 -9.27 -15.50 -3.04
CA GLU A 248 -8.72 -16.66 -3.75
C GLU A 248 -8.50 -16.35 -5.23
N LYS A 249 -9.50 -15.78 -5.92
CA LYS A 249 -9.36 -15.34 -7.32
C LYS A 249 -8.24 -14.32 -7.50
N LEU A 250 -8.14 -13.34 -6.58
CA LEU A 250 -7.04 -12.37 -6.59
C LEU A 250 -5.68 -13.07 -6.48
N PHE A 251 -5.54 -14.03 -5.57
CA PHE A 251 -4.27 -14.75 -5.40
C PHE A 251 -3.95 -15.67 -6.56
N GLU A 252 -4.93 -16.33 -7.16
CA GLU A 252 -4.74 -17.13 -8.38
C GLU A 252 -4.18 -16.28 -9.53
N ASP A 253 -4.77 -15.10 -9.75
CA ASP A 253 -4.31 -14.17 -10.79
C ASP A 253 -2.90 -13.61 -10.47
N ILE A 254 -2.62 -13.23 -9.21
CA ILE A 254 -1.27 -12.82 -8.80
C ILE A 254 -0.27 -13.96 -9.01
N ASN A 255 -0.62 -15.19 -8.65
CA ASN A 255 0.26 -16.33 -8.77
C ASN A 255 0.53 -16.71 -10.24
N ALA A 256 -0.41 -16.39 -11.14
CA ALA A 256 -0.26 -16.59 -12.57
C ALA A 256 0.65 -15.54 -13.25
N CYS A 257 0.87 -14.38 -12.63
CA CYS A 257 1.83 -13.39 -13.12
C CYS A 257 3.28 -13.95 -13.09
N SER A 258 3.95 -13.92 -14.26
CA SER A 258 5.16 -14.69 -14.55
C SER A 258 6.30 -13.85 -15.08
#